data_AF-A0A9P7BZZ4-F1
#
_entry.id   AF-A0A9P7BZZ4-F1
#
_cell.length_a   1.000
_cell.length_b   1.000
_cell.length_c   1.000
_cell.angle_alpha   90.00
_cell.angle_beta   90.00
_cell.angle_gamma   90.00
#
_symmetry.space_group_name_H-M   'P 1'
#
loop_
_entity.id
_entity.type
_entity.pdbx_description
1 polymer ?
#
loop_
_entity_poly.entity_id
_entity_poly.type
_entity_poly.pdbx_seq_one_letter_code
_entity_poly.pdbx_strand_id
1 'polypeptide(L)' 'MKTSGIDPDYKPHSIRSASSTKATVKGMSKKKVKEHAHWSLNTDTFEKRYLKPPMKIHNSTKAQDIAKAAYLSSSEAK' A
#
# COMPACT_ATOMS: atom_id res chain seq x y z
N MET A 1 -8.09 15.57 -7.45
CA MET A 1 -6.62 15.62 -7.46
C MET A 1 -6.08 16.97 -6.98
N LYS A 2 -6.46 18.11 -7.58
CA LYS A 2 -5.96 19.43 -7.14
C LYS A 2 -6.24 19.78 -5.67
N THR A 3 -7.36 19.33 -5.10
CA THR A 3 -7.73 19.58 -3.69
C THR A 3 -7.26 18.49 -2.72
N SER A 4 -6.73 17.37 -3.22
CA SER A 4 -6.33 16.22 -2.41
C SER A 4 -4.83 16.18 -2.09
N GLY A 5 -4.08 17.23 -2.42
CA GLY A 5 -2.63 17.28 -2.27
C GLY A 5 -1.88 16.27 -3.15
N ILE A 6 -2.53 15.74 -4.20
CA ILE A 6 -1.95 14.77 -5.13
C ILE A 6 -1.58 15.53 -6.41
N ASP A 7 -0.32 15.41 -6.81
CA ASP A 7 0.18 15.97 -8.06
C ASP A 7 -0.69 15.48 -9.25
N PRO A 8 -1.30 16.40 -10.03
CA PRO A 8 -2.14 16.04 -11.17
C PRO A 8 -1.39 15.22 -12.24
N ASP A 9 -0.06 15.25 -12.27
CA ASP A 9 0.75 14.53 -13.27
C ASP A 9 0.82 13.02 -13.02
N TYR A 10 0.33 12.54 -11.86
CA TYR A 10 0.23 11.12 -11.59
C TYR A 10 -0.82 10.45 -12.49
N LYS A 11 -0.32 9.61 -13.39
CA LYS A 11 -1.14 8.82 -14.31
C LYS A 11 -2.04 7.83 -13.57
N PRO A 12 -3.20 7.43 -14.15
CA PRO A 12 -4.10 6.45 -13.55
C PRO A 12 -3.41 5.14 -13.13
N HIS A 13 -2.42 4.67 -13.89
CA HIS A 13 -1.65 3.48 -13.56
C HIS A 13 -0.83 3.64 -12.26
N SER A 14 -0.30 4.83 -12.00
CA SER A 14 0.44 5.13 -10.77
C SER A 14 -0.48 5.10 -9.55
N ILE A 15 -1.68 5.70 -9.68
CA ILE A 15 -2.70 5.69 -8.61
C ILE A 15 -3.16 4.26 -8.32
N ARG A 16 -3.44 3.46 -9.37
CA ARG A 16 -3.83 2.06 -9.21
C ARG A 16 -2.71 1.24 -8.54
N SER A 17 -1.46 1.43 -8.97
CA SER A 17 -0.28 0.79 -8.37
C SER A 17 -0.15 1.10 -6.88
N ALA A 18 -0.26 2.38 -6.50
CA ALA A 18 -0.18 2.83 -5.11
C ALA A 18 -1.32 2.24 -4.25
N SER A 19 -2.55 2.27 -4.74
CA SER A 19 -3.73 1.72 -4.05
C SER A 19 -3.61 0.22 -3.83
N SER A 20 -3.32 -0.56 -4.89
CA SER A 20 -3.20 -2.01 -4.80
C SER A 20 -2.03 -2.43 -3.90
N THR A 21 -0.91 -1.72 -3.99
CA THR A 21 0.24 -1.92 -3.08
C THR A 21 -0.17 -1.68 -1.63
N LYS A 22 -0.84 -0.57 -1.33
CA LYS A 22 -1.26 -0.24 0.04
C LYS A 22 -2.24 -1.29 0.60
N ALA A 23 -3.17 -1.78 -0.22
CA ALA A 23 -4.08 -2.85 0.17
C ALA A 23 -3.32 -4.13 0.53
N THR A 24 -2.36 -4.56 -0.29
CA THR A 24 -1.52 -5.73 0.01
C THR A 24 -0.68 -5.54 1.26
N VAL A 25 -0.08 -4.35 1.47
CA VAL A 25 0.68 -4.02 2.69
C VAL A 25 -0.19 -4.05 3.94
N LYS A 26 -1.47 -3.69 3.84
CA LYS A 26 -2.45 -3.83 4.93
C LYS A 26 -2.92 -5.27 5.18
N GLY A 27 -2.33 -6.26 4.52
CA GLY A 27 -2.65 -7.68 4.71
C GLY A 27 -3.79 -8.20 3.83
N MET A 28 -4.31 -7.41 2.88
CA MET A 28 -5.31 -7.92 1.94
C MET A 28 -4.70 -8.96 1.02
N SER A 29 -5.41 -10.06 0.80
CA SER A 29 -4.94 -11.10 -0.10
C SER A 29 -4.87 -10.59 -1.55
N LYS A 30 -3.86 -11.03 -2.29
CA LYS A 30 -3.68 -10.66 -3.70
C LYS A 30 -4.92 -10.99 -4.55
N LYS A 31 -5.59 -12.11 -4.24
CA LYS A 31 -6.86 -12.49 -4.88
C LYS A 31 -7.94 -11.43 -4.70
N LYS A 32 -8.20 -10.98 -3.46
CA LYS A 32 -9.20 -9.93 -3.19
C LYS A 32 -8.85 -8.60 -3.87
N VAL A 33 -7.56 -8.25 -3.91
CA VAL A 33 -7.10 -7.04 -4.62
C VAL A 33 -7.32 -7.17 -6.12
N LYS A 34 -7.04 -8.33 -6.73
CA LYS A 34 -7.31 -8.60 -8.14
C LYS A 34 -8.80 -8.56 -8.46
N GLU A 35 -9.63 -9.21 -7.65
CA GLU A 35 -11.09 -9.19 -7.80
C GLU A 35 -11.63 -7.76 -7.75
N HIS A 36 -11.21 -6.97 -6.76
CA HIS A 36 -11.63 -5.56 -6.64
C HIS A 36 -11.19 -4.71 -7.84
N ALA A 37 -10.00 -4.97 -8.39
CA ALA A 37 -9.46 -4.23 -9.53
C ALA A 37 -9.91 -4.79 -10.90
N HIS A 38 -10.78 -5.81 -10.92
CA HIS A 38 -11.20 -6.56 -12.10
C HIS A 38 -10.02 -7.12 -12.92
N TRP A 39 -8.98 -7.58 -12.23
CA TRP A 39 -7.88 -8.32 -12.85
C TRP A 39 -8.17 -9.81 -12.93
N SER A 40 -7.68 -10.41 -14.01
CA SER A 40 -7.66 -11.87 -14.12
C SER A 40 -6.85 -12.46 -12.97
N LEU A 41 -7.42 -13.50 -12.36
CA LEU A 41 -6.72 -14.29 -11.34
C LEU A 41 -5.62 -15.17 -11.95
N ASN A 42 -5.70 -15.42 -13.27
CA ASN A 42 -4.80 -16.30 -13.99
C ASN A 42 -3.61 -15.56 -14.62
N THR A 43 -3.54 -14.23 -14.50
CA THR A 43 -2.40 -13.44 -15.00
C THR A 43 -1.60 -12.85 -13.85
N ASP A 44 -0.33 -12.56 -14.13
CA ASP A 44 0.62 -11.98 -13.18
C ASP A 44 0.81 -10.45 -13.40
N THR A 45 -0.09 -9.82 -14.16
CA THR A 45 0.00 -8.38 -14.50
C THR A 45 0.00 -7.51 -13.25
N PHE A 46 -0.80 -7.88 -12.25
CA PHE A 46 -0.82 -7.21 -10.96
C PHE A 46 0.56 -7.24 -10.31
N GLU A 47 1.11 -8.43 -10.14
CA GLU A 47 2.39 -8.67 -9.48
C GLU A 47 3.54 -7.98 -10.19
N LYS A 48 3.57 -8.03 -11.53
CA LYS A 48 4.66 -7.46 -12.33
C LYS A 48 4.60 -5.94 -12.45
N ARG A 49 3.41 -5.36 -12.65
CA ARG A 49 3.27 -3.95 -13.04
C ARG A 49 2.77 -3.05 -11.92
N TYR A 50 1.91 -3.56 -11.03
CA TYR A 50 1.17 -2.73 -10.09
C TYR A 50 1.49 -3.00 -8.62
N LEU A 51 1.98 -4.19 -8.28
CA LEU A 51 2.44 -4.50 -6.94
C LEU A 51 3.87 -3.98 -6.77
N LYS A 52 4.01 -2.88 -6.03
CA LYS A 52 5.29 -2.25 -5.69
C LYS A 52 5.46 -2.26 -4.17
N PRO A 53 5.61 -3.45 -3.55
CA PRO A 53 5.76 -3.52 -2.10
C PRO A 53 6.98 -2.68 -1.72
N PRO A 54 6.94 -1.99 -0.56
CA PRO A 54 8.12 -1.27 -0.10
C PRO A 54 9.29 -2.25 -0.10
N MET A 55 10.37 -1.87 -0.80
CA MET A 55 11.62 -2.64 -0.78
C MET A 55 11.92 -2.97 0.68
N LYS A 56 12.30 -4.23 0.94
CA LYS A 56 12.63 -4.77 2.28
C LYS A 56 13.04 -3.63 3.20
N ILE A 57 12.16 -3.32 4.14
CA ILE A 57 12.28 -2.27 5.13
C ILE A 57 13.77 -2.07 5.44
N HIS A 58 14.35 -0.96 4.95
CA HIS A 58 15.62 -0.48 5.52
C HIS A 58 15.37 -0.39 7.03
N ASN A 59 16.30 -0.82 7.87
CA ASN A 59 16.10 -0.94 9.32
C ASN A 59 15.43 0.29 9.98
N SER A 60 15.55 1.47 9.35
CA SER A 60 14.83 2.70 9.70
C SER A 60 13.29 2.62 9.66
N THR A 61 12.64 1.93 8.71
CA THR A 61 11.16 1.87 8.68
C THR A 61 10.60 0.96 9.76
N LYS A 62 11.34 -0.10 10.16
CA LYS A 62 10.99 -0.96 11.30
C LYS A 62 10.99 -0.16 12.60
N ALA A 63 11.97 0.73 12.78
CA ALA A 63 12.05 1.60 13.94
C ALA A 63 10.86 2.58 14.02
N GLN A 64 10.41 3.10 12.87
CA GLN A 64 9.24 4.00 12.81
C GLN A 64 7.93 3.28 13.13
N ASP A 65 7.74 2.06 12.62
CA ASP A 65 6.54 1.26 12.91
C ASP A 65 6.48 0.85 14.39
N ILE A 66 7.63 0.50 15.00
CA ILE A 66 7.74 0.22 16.45
C ILE A 66 7.44 1.47 17.27
N ALA A 67 8.04 2.61 16.93
CA ALA A 67 7.82 3.87 17.64
C ALA A 67 6.34 4.31 17.58
N LYS A 68 5.70 4.10 16.44
CA LYS A 68 4.27 4.41 16.26
C LYS A 68 3.38 3.49 17.08
N ALA A 69 3.67 2.18 17.13
CA ALA A 69 2.94 1.23 17.95
C ALA A 69 3.06 1.55 19.45
N ALA A 70 4.27 1.88 19.92
CA ALA A 70 4.52 2.24 21.32
C ALA A 70 3.81 3.54 21.75
N TYR A 71 3.76 4.54 20.87
CA TYR A 71 3.02 5.77 21.12
C TYR A 71 1.51 5.52 21.24
N LEU A 72 0.94 4.73 20.34
CA LEU A 72 -0.48 4.39 20.36
C LEU A 72 -0.87 3.62 21.63
N SER A 73 -0.07 2.63 22.05
CA SER A 73 -0.32 1.89 23.29
C SER A 73 -0.20 2.76 24.55
N SER A 74 0.66 3.79 24.52
CA SER A 74 0.80 4.74 25.63
C SER A 74 -0.38 5.73 25.69
N SER A 75 -0.96 6.07 24.53
CA SER A 75 -2.10 6.98 24.46
C SER A 75 -3.44 6.35 24.87
N GLU A 76 -3.55 5.03 24.82
CA GLU A 76 -4.75 4.27 25.22
C GLU A 76 -4.76 3.87 26.71
N ALA A 77 -3.65 4.10 27.43
CA ALA A 77 -3.48 3.75 28.85
C ALA A 77 -3.80 4.91 29.83
N LYS A 78 -4.51 5.95 29.37
CA LYS A 78 -5.05 7.05 30.18
C LYS A 78 -6.56 6.98 30.22
#